data_AF-A0A9X1LVM1-F1
#
_entry.id   AF-A0A9X1LVM1-F1
#
_cell.length_a   1.000
_cell.length_b   1.000
_cell.length_c   1.000
_cell.angle_alpha   90.00
_cell.angle_beta   90.00
_cell.angle_gamma   90.00
#
_symmetry.space_group_name_H-M   'P 1'
#
loop_
_entity.id
_entity.type
_entity.pdbx_description
1 polymer ?
#
loop_
_entity_poly.entity_id
_entity_poly.type
_entity_poly.pdbx_seq_one_letter_code
_entity_poly.pdbx_strand_id
1 'polypeptide(L)'
;MQQMSRPRIVSEPTQPTYVRIDRVPALGTAGLTVSLVLSARHPGDASRGAQVALACAEHAAGWSLGLDPSGRVSLVVGTRHGPVAVTSANRLDADRRYRVVARIPGGPGRLEVSVQPASGPAGTEVDTAGVRVGVPGIASRGPLLWGCRSLFDGVRPELPFDGVVGDVRLAPGDESPNVTGSNVAADAEAMSWVQEVVVGFPV
;
A
#
# COMPACT_ATOMS: atom_id res chain seq x y z
N MET A 1 4.96 -2.74 26.11
CA MET A 1 4.06 -1.86 25.35
C MET A 1 4.90 -0.96 24.45
N GLN A 2 4.93 -1.22 23.14
CA GLN A 2 5.52 -0.26 22.20
C GLN A 2 4.50 0.87 21.96
N GLN A 3 4.89 2.10 22.23
CA GLN A 3 4.04 3.28 21.97
C GLN A 3 3.86 3.42 20.45
N MET A 4 2.63 3.28 19.98
CA MET A 4 2.30 3.42 18.57
C MET A 4 2.60 4.85 18.10
N SER A 5 3.30 4.97 16.96
CA SER A 5 3.50 6.27 16.31
C SER A 5 2.18 6.76 15.75
N ARG A 6 1.73 7.94 16.20
CA ARG A 6 0.51 8.57 15.66
C ARG A 6 0.76 9.02 14.22
N PRO A 7 -0.24 8.89 13.33
CA PRO A 7 -0.18 9.52 12.01
C PRO A 7 0.05 11.01 12.13
N ARG A 8 1.04 11.53 11.40
CA ARG A 8 1.30 12.96 11.27
C ARG A 8 0.98 13.39 9.84
N ILE A 9 0.04 14.32 9.71
CA ILE A 9 -0.20 15.01 8.43
C ILE A 9 0.93 16.02 8.23
N VAL A 10 1.57 15.96 7.06
CA VAL A 10 2.59 16.90 6.62
C VAL A 10 2.03 17.66 5.42
N SER A 11 1.96 18.98 5.54
CA SER A 11 1.43 19.87 4.51
C SER A 11 2.34 21.09 4.42
N GLU A 12 2.85 21.38 3.23
CA GLU A 12 3.64 22.56 2.92
C GLU A 12 3.01 23.26 1.70
N PRO A 13 3.04 24.60 1.62
CA PRO A 13 2.30 25.33 0.58
C PRO A 13 2.63 24.94 -0.87
N THR A 14 3.84 24.46 -1.11
CA THR A 14 4.35 24.13 -2.46
C THR A 14 4.55 22.63 -2.68
N GLN A 15 4.17 21.80 -1.72
CA GLN A 15 4.37 20.35 -1.79
C GLN A 15 3.05 19.58 -1.66
N PRO A 16 2.99 18.35 -2.21
CA PRO A 16 1.89 17.45 -1.94
C PRO A 16 1.72 17.19 -0.43
N THR A 17 0.49 17.26 0.07
CA THR A 17 0.15 16.83 1.43
C THR A 17 0.23 15.32 1.52
N TYR A 18 0.82 14.80 2.60
CA TYR A 18 0.97 13.37 2.86
C TYR A 18 0.86 13.04 4.35
N VAL A 19 0.72 11.76 4.68
CA VAL A 19 0.75 11.26 6.07
C VAL A 19 2.02 10.47 6.30
N ARG A 20 2.65 10.66 7.47
CA ARG A 20 3.84 9.92 7.90
C ARG A 20 3.58 9.20 9.22
N ILE A 21 3.98 7.93 9.27
CA ILE A 21 3.99 7.08 10.48
C ILE A 21 5.37 6.44 10.58
N ASP A 22 6.16 6.83 11.59
CA ASP A 22 7.56 6.43 11.71
C ASP A 22 7.79 4.96 12.10
N ARG A 23 6.77 4.27 12.61
CA ARG A 23 6.86 2.86 13.02
C ARG A 23 5.66 2.08 12.56
N VAL A 24 5.91 1.03 11.78
CA VAL A 24 4.91 0.07 11.31
C VAL A 24 5.45 -1.35 11.36
N PRO A 25 4.60 -2.39 11.31
CA PRO A 25 5.05 -3.76 11.31
C PRO A 25 5.93 -3.99 10.08
N ALA A 26 7.08 -4.62 10.28
CA ALA A 26 7.90 -5.10 9.18
C ALA A 26 7.17 -6.22 8.43
N LEU A 27 7.55 -6.44 7.17
CA LEU A 27 7.14 -7.64 6.44
C LEU A 27 7.75 -8.87 7.14
N GLY A 28 6.95 -9.57 7.94
CA GLY A 28 7.34 -10.78 8.66
C GLY A 28 7.29 -12.04 7.80
N THR A 29 7.68 -13.17 8.37
CA THR A 29 7.64 -14.49 7.70
C THR A 29 6.23 -14.93 7.34
N ALA A 30 5.23 -14.51 8.12
CA ALA A 30 3.80 -14.71 7.83
C ALA A 30 3.30 -13.87 6.64
N GLY A 31 4.08 -12.89 6.18
CA GLY A 31 3.66 -11.90 5.19
C GLY A 31 2.88 -10.74 5.80
N LEU A 32 2.20 -9.99 4.94
CA LEU A 32 1.49 -8.77 5.30
C LEU A 32 0.20 -8.66 4.47
N THR A 33 -0.91 -8.40 5.14
CA THR A 33 -2.16 -7.96 4.52
C THR A 33 -2.31 -6.46 4.75
N VAL A 34 -2.50 -5.73 3.64
CA VAL A 34 -2.71 -4.29 3.61
C VAL A 34 -4.11 -4.03 3.08
N SER A 35 -4.93 -3.27 3.79
CA SER A 35 -6.24 -2.82 3.32
C SER A 35 -6.32 -1.31 3.44
N LEU A 36 -6.94 -0.65 2.46
CA LEU A 36 -7.32 0.76 2.56
C LEU A 36 -8.56 1.05 1.74
N VAL A 37 -9.17 2.19 2.00
CA VAL A 37 -10.10 2.86 1.09
C VAL A 37 -9.39 4.03 0.43
N LEU A 38 -9.54 4.15 -0.89
CA LEU A 38 -9.02 5.28 -1.64
C LEU A 38 -10.05 5.85 -2.62
N SER A 39 -9.86 7.11 -2.98
CA SER A 39 -10.52 7.77 -4.10
C SER A 39 -9.49 8.65 -4.80
N ALA A 40 -9.34 8.52 -6.11
CA ALA A 40 -8.35 9.27 -6.88
C ALA A 40 -9.05 10.35 -7.70
N ARG A 41 -8.53 11.59 -7.65
CA ARG A 41 -9.04 12.69 -8.49
C ARG A 41 -8.72 12.47 -9.97
N HIS A 42 -7.53 11.92 -10.25
CA HIS A 42 -7.01 11.73 -11.60
C HIS A 42 -6.49 10.29 -11.78
N PRO A 43 -7.35 9.26 -11.83
CA PRO A 43 -6.91 7.88 -12.01
C PRO A 43 -6.45 7.67 -13.45
N GLY A 44 -5.13 7.51 -13.66
CA GLY A 44 -4.57 7.21 -14.97
C GLY A 44 -4.39 8.43 -15.85
N ASP A 45 -3.29 9.15 -15.62
CA ASP A 45 -2.83 10.27 -16.42
C ASP A 45 -1.36 10.02 -16.76
N ALA A 46 -1.08 9.73 -18.03
CA ALA A 46 0.27 9.42 -18.50
C ALA A 46 1.26 10.57 -18.25
N SER A 47 0.78 11.82 -18.18
CA SER A 47 1.62 12.98 -17.88
C SER A 47 2.04 13.05 -16.41
N ARG A 48 1.20 12.51 -15.51
CA ARG A 48 1.50 12.39 -14.07
C ARG A 48 2.23 11.09 -13.72
N GLY A 49 2.09 10.06 -14.56
CA GLY A 49 2.69 8.75 -14.34
C GLY A 49 2.01 7.96 -13.22
N ALA A 50 2.76 7.08 -12.58
CA ALA A 50 2.27 6.28 -11.45
C ALA A 50 2.07 7.14 -10.20
N GLN A 51 1.08 6.78 -9.38
CA GLN A 51 0.71 7.48 -8.15
C GLN A 51 0.68 6.49 -7.00
N VAL A 52 1.18 6.84 -5.82
CA VAL A 52 1.25 5.91 -4.68
C VAL A 52 0.42 6.38 -3.51
N ALA A 53 -0.66 5.64 -3.22
CA ALA A 53 -1.59 5.94 -2.14
C ALA A 53 -1.03 5.54 -0.77
N LEU A 54 -0.32 4.41 -0.69
CA LEU A 54 0.22 3.87 0.55
C LEU A 54 1.54 3.14 0.29
N ALA A 55 2.58 3.43 1.06
CA ALA A 55 3.86 2.74 0.92
C ALA A 55 4.63 2.63 2.23
N CYS A 56 5.34 1.53 2.37
CA CYS A 56 6.47 1.40 3.29
C CYS A 56 7.67 1.00 2.43
N ALA A 57 8.32 1.99 1.84
CA ALA A 57 9.35 1.79 0.82
C ALA A 57 10.53 2.75 1.02
N GLU A 58 11.73 2.24 0.74
CA GLU A 58 12.98 2.99 0.77
C GLU A 58 13.89 2.42 -0.33
N HIS A 59 14.35 3.28 -1.25
CA HIS A 59 15.10 2.85 -2.43
C HIS A 59 14.42 1.70 -3.19
N ALA A 60 15.05 0.52 -3.31
CA ALA A 60 14.50 -0.66 -3.96
C ALA A 60 13.81 -1.64 -2.99
N ALA A 61 13.75 -1.31 -1.69
CA ALA A 61 13.18 -2.14 -0.64
C ALA A 61 11.75 -1.74 -0.29
N GLY A 62 11.01 -2.68 0.30
CA GLY A 62 9.67 -2.47 0.81
C GLY A 62 8.57 -2.74 -0.21
N TRP A 63 7.45 -2.05 -0.04
CA TRP A 63 6.27 -2.20 -0.87
C TRP A 63 5.53 -0.88 -1.04
N SER A 64 4.80 -0.77 -2.15
CA SER A 64 3.94 0.37 -2.45
C SER A 64 2.66 -0.08 -3.12
N LEU A 65 1.56 0.55 -2.77
CA LEU A 65 0.22 0.32 -3.29
C LEU A 65 -0.34 1.65 -3.81
N GLY A 66 -0.80 1.65 -5.05
CA GLY A 66 -1.28 2.85 -5.71
C GLY A 66 -1.84 2.56 -7.09
N LEU A 67 -1.64 3.49 -8.02
CA LEU A 67 -2.11 3.40 -9.40
C LEU A 67 -0.95 3.35 -10.38
N ASP A 68 -1.04 2.47 -11.36
CA ASP A 68 -0.18 2.53 -12.55
C ASP A 68 -0.54 3.76 -13.41
N PRO A 69 0.26 4.12 -14.44
CA PRO A 69 -0.03 5.27 -15.31
C PRO A 69 -1.37 5.19 -16.06
N SER A 70 -1.98 4.00 -16.15
CA SER A 70 -3.30 3.79 -16.76
C SER A 70 -4.46 3.89 -15.76
N GLY A 71 -4.16 4.09 -14.48
CA GLY A 71 -5.16 4.25 -13.42
C GLY A 71 -5.68 2.93 -12.85
N ARG A 72 -4.96 1.83 -13.07
CA ARG A 72 -5.25 0.52 -12.48
C ARG A 72 -4.50 0.38 -11.16
N VAL A 73 -5.09 -0.33 -10.21
CA VAL A 73 -4.44 -0.53 -8.91
C VAL A 73 -3.21 -1.40 -9.09
N SER A 74 -2.08 -0.96 -8.59
CA SER A 74 -0.81 -1.68 -8.67
C SER A 74 -0.18 -1.83 -7.29
N LEU A 75 0.20 -3.06 -6.97
CA LEU A 75 1.03 -3.41 -5.82
C LEU A 75 2.43 -3.75 -6.32
N VAL A 76 3.43 -3.08 -5.77
CA VAL A 76 4.84 -3.30 -6.09
C VAL A 76 5.57 -3.72 -4.82
N VAL A 77 6.40 -4.76 -4.93
CA VAL A 77 7.25 -5.25 -3.84
C VAL A 77 8.70 -5.34 -4.33
N GLY A 78 9.61 -4.75 -3.56
CA GLY A 78 11.04 -4.85 -3.78
C GLY A 78 11.56 -6.24 -3.42
N THR A 79 12.29 -6.89 -4.32
CA THR A 79 12.95 -8.17 -4.06
C THR A 79 14.43 -8.10 -4.41
N ARG A 80 15.20 -9.10 -3.98
CA ARG A 80 16.63 -9.22 -4.35
C ARG A 80 16.87 -9.43 -5.86
N HIS A 81 15.84 -9.77 -6.63
CA HIS A 81 15.91 -9.96 -8.09
C HIS A 81 15.28 -8.79 -8.86
N GLY A 82 14.99 -7.68 -8.18
CA GLY A 82 14.28 -6.54 -8.73
C GLY A 82 12.84 -6.44 -8.24
N PRO A 83 12.14 -5.35 -8.58
CA PRO A 83 10.75 -5.15 -8.18
C PRO A 83 9.84 -6.16 -8.89
N VAL A 84 8.86 -6.69 -8.16
CA VAL A 84 7.74 -7.45 -8.72
C VAL A 84 6.49 -6.62 -8.55
N ALA A 85 5.70 -6.52 -9.62
CA ALA A 85 4.45 -5.79 -9.63
C ALA A 85 3.28 -6.71 -9.99
N VAL A 86 2.13 -6.45 -9.38
CA VAL A 86 0.84 -6.98 -9.81
C VAL A 86 -0.10 -5.81 -10.00
N THR A 87 -0.86 -5.83 -11.09
CA THR A 87 -1.79 -4.77 -11.45
C THR A 87 -3.18 -5.37 -11.66
N SER A 88 -4.20 -4.72 -11.12
CA SER A 88 -5.60 -5.08 -11.33
C SER A 88 -5.97 -4.96 -12.81
N ALA A 89 -7.06 -5.60 -13.24
CA ALA A 89 -7.48 -5.54 -14.65
C ALA A 89 -8.13 -4.19 -15.00
N ASN A 90 -8.94 -3.66 -14.07
CA ASN A 90 -9.80 -2.52 -14.29
C ASN A 90 -9.18 -1.21 -13.80
N ARG A 91 -9.42 -0.16 -14.59
CA ARG A 91 -9.11 1.23 -14.21
C ARG A 91 -10.14 1.72 -13.20
N LEU A 92 -9.71 2.58 -12.27
CA LEU A 92 -10.61 3.23 -11.34
C LEU A 92 -11.32 4.43 -11.98
N ASP A 93 -12.57 4.66 -11.59
CA ASP A 93 -13.30 5.88 -11.90
C ASP A 93 -12.80 7.03 -11.01
N ALA A 94 -12.73 8.24 -11.58
CA ALA A 94 -12.35 9.44 -10.84
C ALA A 94 -13.35 9.72 -9.71
N ASP A 95 -12.84 10.16 -8.56
CA ASP A 95 -13.58 10.54 -7.35
C ASP A 95 -14.46 9.43 -6.73
N ARG A 96 -14.42 8.21 -7.27
CA ARG A 96 -15.14 7.06 -6.74
C ARG A 96 -14.32 6.34 -5.68
N ARG A 97 -14.99 5.90 -4.62
CA ARG A 97 -14.35 5.21 -3.48
C ARG A 97 -14.23 3.71 -3.74
N TYR A 98 -13.02 3.19 -3.55
CA TYR A 98 -12.70 1.77 -3.67
C TYR A 98 -12.02 1.26 -2.41
N ARG A 99 -12.39 0.05 -1.98
CA ARG A 99 -11.61 -0.73 -1.03
C ARG A 99 -10.59 -1.55 -1.80
N VAL A 100 -9.34 -1.45 -1.40
CA VAL A 100 -8.22 -2.18 -1.97
C VAL A 100 -7.61 -3.05 -0.87
N VAL A 101 -7.43 -4.33 -1.17
CA VAL A 101 -6.72 -5.28 -0.29
C VAL A 101 -5.54 -5.86 -1.04
N ALA A 102 -4.35 -5.71 -0.48
CA ALA A 102 -3.11 -6.29 -0.97
C ALA A 102 -2.62 -7.36 0.00
N ARG A 103 -2.20 -8.50 -0.55
CA ARG A 103 -1.58 -9.59 0.21
C ARG A 103 -0.16 -9.80 -0.29
N ILE A 104 0.80 -9.64 0.61
CA ILE A 104 2.23 -9.76 0.36
C ILE A 104 2.73 -11.00 1.10
N PRO A 105 3.27 -12.01 0.41
CA PRO A 105 3.78 -13.20 1.08
C PRO A 105 5.10 -12.89 1.81
N GLY A 106 5.31 -13.52 2.97
CA GLY A 106 6.57 -13.39 3.73
C GLY A 106 7.75 -14.20 3.17
N GLY A 107 7.47 -15.06 2.19
CA GLY A 107 8.45 -15.88 1.47
C GLY A 107 7.97 -16.17 0.04
N PRO A 108 8.47 -17.25 -0.60
CA PRO A 108 7.92 -17.70 -1.87
C PRO A 108 6.40 -17.92 -1.76
N GLY A 109 5.63 -17.29 -2.63
CA GLY A 109 4.18 -17.26 -2.48
C GLY A 109 3.47 -16.45 -3.56
N ARG A 110 2.20 -16.13 -3.32
CA ARG A 110 1.38 -15.33 -4.24
C ARG A 110 1.26 -13.90 -3.71
N LEU A 111 1.71 -12.95 -4.53
CA LEU A 111 1.43 -11.53 -4.36
C LEU A 111 0.08 -11.25 -5.00
N GLU A 112 -0.85 -10.63 -4.26
CA GLU A 112 -2.21 -10.40 -4.73
C GLU A 112 -2.67 -8.97 -4.45
N VAL A 113 -3.53 -8.45 -5.33
CA VAL A 113 -4.31 -7.24 -5.09
C VAL A 113 -5.75 -7.49 -5.49
N SER A 114 -6.69 -7.11 -4.63
CA SER A 114 -8.12 -7.11 -4.91
C SER A 114 -8.71 -5.72 -4.75
N VAL A 115 -9.64 -5.38 -5.62
CA VAL A 115 -10.29 -4.08 -5.70
C VAL A 115 -11.79 -4.29 -5.76
N GLN A 116 -12.52 -3.54 -4.93
CA GLN A 116 -13.98 -3.52 -4.97
C GLN A 116 -14.49 -2.11 -4.64
N PRO A 117 -15.67 -1.70 -5.13
CA PRO A 117 -16.29 -0.46 -4.69
C PRO A 117 -16.46 -0.44 -3.15
N ALA A 118 -16.13 0.69 -2.52
CA ALA A 118 -16.26 0.82 -1.06
C ALA A 118 -17.73 0.86 -0.63
N SER A 119 -18.60 1.39 -1.50
CA SER A 119 -20.05 1.41 -1.35
C SER A 119 -20.65 0.53 -2.46
N GLY A 120 -21.12 -0.66 -2.10
CA GLY A 120 -21.77 -1.59 -3.01
C GLY A 120 -22.46 -2.73 -2.26
N PRO A 121 -23.50 -3.36 -2.83
CA PRO A 121 -24.10 -4.55 -2.24
C PRO A 121 -23.05 -5.66 -2.10
N ALA A 122 -23.20 -6.50 -1.07
CA ALA A 122 -22.39 -7.70 -0.92
C ALA A 122 -22.46 -8.53 -2.22
N GLY A 123 -21.30 -8.90 -2.79
CA GLY A 123 -21.22 -9.60 -4.08
C GLY A 123 -21.00 -8.72 -5.31
N THR A 124 -20.75 -7.41 -5.14
CA THR A 124 -20.24 -6.55 -6.23
C THR A 124 -18.93 -7.13 -6.78
N GLU A 125 -18.73 -7.07 -8.10
CA GLU A 125 -17.58 -7.64 -8.80
C GLU A 125 -16.25 -7.22 -8.15
N VAL A 126 -15.48 -8.22 -7.71
CA VAL A 126 -14.16 -8.05 -7.12
C VAL A 126 -13.13 -8.28 -8.23
N ASP A 127 -12.42 -7.24 -8.61
CA ASP A 127 -11.27 -7.36 -9.52
C ASP A 127 -10.06 -7.86 -8.70
N THR A 128 -9.58 -9.06 -8.99
CA THR A 128 -8.44 -9.67 -8.30
C THR A 128 -7.35 -10.04 -9.29
N ALA A 129 -6.15 -9.55 -9.04
CA ALA A 129 -4.94 -9.92 -9.77
C ALA A 129 -3.92 -10.55 -8.82
N GLY A 130 -3.07 -11.45 -9.34
CA GLY A 130 -2.01 -12.04 -8.55
C GLY A 130 -0.90 -12.66 -9.38
N VAL A 131 0.32 -12.62 -8.85
CA VAL A 131 1.53 -13.18 -9.46
C VAL A 131 2.30 -14.02 -8.44
N ARG A 132 2.97 -15.09 -8.90
CA ARG A 132 3.87 -15.87 -8.04
C ARG A 132 5.20 -15.16 -7.88
N VAL A 133 5.68 -15.08 -6.65
CA VAL A 133 7.00 -14.55 -6.31
C VAL A 133 7.83 -15.69 -5.74
N GLY A 134 8.99 -15.95 -6.35
CA GLY A 134 9.88 -17.05 -5.94
C GLY A 134 10.84 -16.71 -4.80
N VAL A 135 10.85 -15.45 -4.36
CA VAL A 135 11.77 -14.94 -3.34
C VAL A 135 11.06 -13.99 -2.37
N PRO A 136 11.52 -13.90 -1.11
CA PRO A 136 10.97 -12.95 -0.15
C PRO A 136 11.13 -11.49 -0.60
N GLY A 137 10.20 -10.64 -0.17
CA GLY A 137 10.35 -9.19 -0.26
C GLY A 137 11.44 -8.68 0.68
N ILE A 138 12.11 -7.59 0.30
CA ILE A 138 13.08 -6.91 1.16
C ILE A 138 12.30 -5.96 2.07
N ALA A 139 12.45 -6.09 3.39
CA ALA A 139 11.82 -5.18 4.33
C ALA A 139 12.41 -3.75 4.19
N SER A 140 11.54 -2.74 4.18
CA SER A 140 11.96 -1.33 4.29
C SER A 140 12.23 -0.98 5.74
N ARG A 141 13.15 -0.04 5.98
CA ARG A 141 13.36 0.62 7.28
C ARG A 141 12.73 2.00 7.35
N GLY A 142 12.18 2.48 6.23
CA GLY A 142 11.52 3.77 6.12
C GLY A 142 10.16 3.83 6.83
N PRO A 143 9.58 5.03 6.93
CA PRO A 143 8.24 5.22 7.49
C PRO A 143 7.17 4.61 6.57
N LEU A 144 5.97 4.40 7.14
CA LEU A 144 4.77 4.26 6.33
C LEU A 144 4.30 5.65 5.90
N LEU A 145 4.08 5.80 4.59
CA LEU A 145 3.66 7.03 3.95
C LEU A 145 2.31 6.83 3.29
N TRP A 146 1.40 7.80 3.45
CA TRP A 146 0.15 7.86 2.71
C TRP A 146 0.20 9.06 1.79
N GLY A 147 -0.16 8.88 0.52
CA GLY A 147 -0.13 9.94 -0.47
C GLY A 147 1.18 10.06 -1.25
N CYS A 148 2.19 9.24 -0.97
CA CYS A 148 3.41 9.15 -1.76
C CYS A 148 4.16 7.84 -1.51
N ARG A 149 5.16 7.54 -2.35
CA ARG A 149 6.00 6.33 -2.25
C ARG A 149 7.10 6.45 -1.20
N SER A 150 7.83 7.56 -1.28
CA SER A 150 9.09 7.81 -0.57
C SER A 150 9.33 9.32 -0.49
N LEU A 151 10.32 9.72 0.29
CA LEU A 151 10.74 11.12 0.41
C LEU A 151 12.13 11.29 -0.18
N PHE A 152 12.24 12.00 -1.30
CA PHE A 152 13.52 12.45 -1.87
C PHE A 152 14.16 13.47 -0.92
N ASP A 153 15.45 13.29 -0.61
CA ASP A 153 16.19 14.03 0.43
C ASP A 153 15.49 14.08 1.80
N GLY A 154 14.62 13.10 2.09
CA GLY A 154 13.89 13.01 3.36
C GLY A 154 12.71 13.98 3.52
N VAL A 155 12.43 14.82 2.53
CA VAL A 155 11.34 15.82 2.60
C VAL A 155 10.42 15.87 1.39
N ARG A 156 10.90 15.60 0.16
CA ARG A 156 10.11 15.79 -1.06
C ARG A 156 9.34 14.52 -1.46
N PRO A 157 8.00 14.52 -1.53
CA PRO A 157 7.22 13.35 -1.93
C PRO A 157 7.55 12.84 -3.34
N GLU A 158 7.84 11.55 -3.48
CA GLU A 158 7.97 10.85 -4.76
C GLU A 158 6.67 10.12 -5.13
N LEU A 159 6.29 10.17 -6.41
CA LEU A 159 5.05 9.58 -6.95
C LEU A 159 3.80 9.97 -6.13
N PRO A 160 3.53 11.27 -5.97
CA PRO A 160 2.44 11.73 -5.13
C PRO A 160 1.10 11.20 -5.65
N PHE A 161 0.23 10.80 -4.74
CA PHE A 161 -1.14 10.45 -5.01
C PHE A 161 -2.06 11.63 -4.76
N ASP A 162 -3.00 11.82 -5.67
CA ASP A 162 -3.90 12.96 -5.68
C ASP A 162 -5.34 12.51 -5.43
N GLY A 163 -5.81 12.68 -4.18
CA GLY A 163 -7.13 12.20 -3.78
C GLY A 163 -7.29 11.99 -2.27
N VAL A 164 -8.07 10.98 -1.89
CA VAL A 164 -8.37 10.64 -0.49
C VAL A 164 -7.86 9.24 -0.19
N VAL A 165 -7.23 9.08 0.97
CA VAL A 165 -6.82 7.79 1.54
C VAL A 165 -7.38 7.67 2.96
N GLY A 166 -7.96 6.52 3.29
CA GLY A 166 -8.49 6.24 4.63
C GLY A 166 -8.72 4.77 4.90
N ASP A 167 -9.27 4.45 6.07
CA ASP A 167 -9.54 3.08 6.54
C ASP A 167 -8.33 2.13 6.36
N VAL A 168 -7.14 2.64 6.66
CA VAL A 168 -5.89 1.91 6.47
C VAL A 168 -5.73 0.87 7.56
N ARG A 169 -5.53 -0.39 7.17
CA ARG A 169 -5.26 -1.52 8.05
C ARG A 169 -4.06 -2.30 7.56
N LEU A 170 -3.13 -2.59 8.47
CA LEU A 170 -2.03 -3.52 8.30
C LEU A 170 -2.25 -4.69 9.26
N ALA A 171 -2.21 -5.91 8.76
CA ALA A 171 -2.30 -7.12 9.57
C ALA A 171 -1.23 -8.12 9.12
N PRO A 172 -0.76 -9.03 9.99
CA PRO A 172 0.00 -10.18 9.54
C PRO A 172 -0.71 -10.88 8.39
N GLY A 173 0.06 -11.45 7.46
CA GLY A 173 -0.53 -12.31 6.43
C GLY A 173 -1.22 -13.50 7.11
N ASP A 174 -2.43 -13.83 6.67
CA ASP A 174 -3.07 -15.08 7.09
C ASP A 174 -2.20 -16.25 6.61
N GLU A 175 -1.80 -17.11 7.55
CA GLU A 175 -1.20 -18.39 7.20
C GLU A 175 -2.20 -19.17 6.34
N SER A 176 -1.88 -19.39 5.06
CA SER A 176 -2.40 -20.58 4.39
C SER A 176 -1.78 -21.80 5.09
N PRO A 177 -2.57 -22.85 5.41
CA PRO A 177 -2.31 -23.79 6.51
C PRO A 177 -1.18 -24.83 6.30
N ASN A 178 -0.17 -24.57 5.48
CA ASN A 178 0.78 -25.61 5.03
C ASN A 178 2.23 -25.48 5.50
N VAL A 179 2.52 -24.77 6.60
CA VAL A 179 3.88 -24.75 7.16
C VAL A 179 3.91 -25.29 8.58
N THR A 180 3.99 -26.61 8.69
CA THR A 180 4.39 -27.30 9.93
C THR A 180 5.89 -27.10 10.12
N GLY A 181 6.27 -25.98 10.74
CA GLY A 181 7.68 -25.64 10.96
C GLY A 181 7.83 -24.58 12.03
N SER A 182 8.08 -25.03 13.26
CA SER A 182 8.24 -24.24 14.48
C SER A 182 9.29 -23.12 14.34
N ASN A 183 8.83 -21.87 14.36
CA ASN A 183 9.41 -20.67 15.00
C ASN A 183 8.70 -19.42 14.43
N VAL A 184 7.43 -19.23 14.79
CA VAL A 184 6.67 -18.03 14.43
C VAL A 184 6.91 -16.98 15.51
N ALA A 185 7.49 -15.84 15.15
CA ALA A 185 7.52 -14.68 16.02
C ALA A 185 6.06 -14.22 16.24
N ALA A 186 5.54 -14.45 17.44
CA ALA A 186 4.12 -14.40 17.77
C ALA A 186 3.50 -12.99 17.94
N ASP A 187 4.21 -11.89 17.66
CA ASP A 187 3.79 -10.55 18.14
C ASP A 187 3.74 -9.46 17.07
N ALA A 188 3.22 -9.75 15.87
CA ALA A 188 2.84 -8.69 14.94
C ALA A 188 1.36 -8.31 15.16
N GLU A 189 1.10 -7.32 16.01
CA GLU A 189 -0.26 -6.81 16.24
C GLU A 189 -0.79 -6.09 14.98
N ALA A 190 -2.06 -6.32 14.65
CA ALA A 190 -2.69 -5.61 13.55
C ALA A 190 -2.82 -4.11 13.88
N MET A 191 -2.45 -3.26 12.93
CA MET A 191 -2.57 -1.80 13.05
C MET A 191 -3.70 -1.29 12.18
N SER A 192 -4.49 -0.35 12.70
CA SER A 192 -5.64 0.22 11.99
C SER A 192 -5.74 1.72 12.26
N TRP A 193 -6.04 2.47 11.21
CA TRP A 193 -6.30 3.90 11.24
C TRP A 193 -7.57 4.21 10.44
N VAL A 194 -8.62 4.64 11.15
CA VAL A 194 -9.96 4.92 10.58
C VAL A 194 -10.08 6.36 10.06
N GLN A 195 -8.98 7.11 10.02
CA GLN A 195 -8.98 8.49 9.55
C GLN A 195 -8.93 8.55 8.02
N GLU A 196 -9.74 9.41 7.43
CA GLU A 196 -9.61 9.83 6.04
C GLU A 196 -8.75 11.09 5.94
N VAL A 197 -7.85 11.11 4.97
CA VAL A 197 -6.96 12.24 4.70
C VAL A 197 -6.96 12.56 3.22
N VAL A 198 -7.19 13.84 2.91
CA VAL A 198 -6.95 14.38 1.57
C VAL A 198 -5.44 14.54 1.40
N VAL A 199 -4.90 13.92 0.36
CA VAL A 199 -3.48 13.92 0.02
C VAL A 199 -3.28 14.43 -1.40
N GLY A 200 -2.06 14.84 -1.73
CA GLY A 200 -1.74 15.43 -3.03
C GLY A 200 -1.63 16.94 -2.97
N PHE A 201 -1.64 17.59 -4.13
CA PHE A 201 -1.41 19.02 -4.23
C PHE A 201 -2.59 19.82 -3.63
N PRO A 202 -2.32 20.97 -2.99
CA PRO A 202 -3.37 21.92 -2.65
C PRO A 202 -4.10 22.35 -3.93
N VAL A 203 -5.43 22.45 -3.82
CA VAL A 203 -6.32 22.90 -4.90
C VAL A 203 -6.27 24.41 -4.99
#